data_AF-A0A442F466-F1
#
_entry.id   AF-A0A442F466-F1
#
_cell.length_a   1.000
_cell.length_b   1.000
_cell.length_c   1.000
_cell.angle_alpha   90.00
_cell.angle_beta   90.00
_cell.angle_gamma   90.00
#
_symmetry.space_group_name_H-M   'P 1'
#
loop_
_entity.id
_entity.type
_entity.pdbx_description
1 polymer ?
#
loop_
_entity_poly.entity_id
_entity_poly.type
_entity_poly.pdbx_seq_one_letter_code
_entity_poly.pdbx_strand_id
1 'polypeptide(L)'
;YNEERPHEALGMDTPAQHYRPSTRPMPKTAPEPDYPAEAAVRGVRQNGAVKWRGTEIYVSATLAGEPIAIEETENGQWAMRFYAHPLGFIDEKHMKLVRRSAAPTGPLGAAATAL
;
A
#
# COMPACT_ATOMS: atom_id res chain seq x y z
N TYR A 1 13.25 0.16 -30.39
CA TYR A 1 11.87 -0.11 -29.90
C TYR A 1 11.05 1.16 -29.72
N ASN A 2 11.39 2.05 -28.77
CA ASN A 2 10.58 3.26 -28.47
C ASN A 2 10.58 4.31 -29.60
N GLU A 3 11.58 4.29 -30.48
CA GLU A 3 11.76 5.25 -31.58
C GLU A 3 11.52 4.62 -32.97
N GLU A 4 11.24 3.32 -33.03
CA GLU A 4 11.25 2.57 -34.30
C GLU A 4 9.90 1.92 -34.62
N ARG A 5 9.00 1.79 -33.64
CA ARG A 5 7.73 1.10 -33.83
C ARG A 5 6.59 2.10 -34.01
N PRO A 6 6.04 2.23 -35.24
CA PRO A 6 4.75 2.86 -35.43
C PRO A 6 3.67 1.95 -34.83
N HIS A 7 2.89 2.47 -33.90
CA HIS A 7 1.72 1.78 -33.35
C HIS A 7 0.47 2.37 -33.98
N GLU A 8 -0.40 1.53 -34.55
CA GLU A 8 -1.65 1.97 -35.18
C GLU A 8 -2.57 2.71 -34.19
N ALA A 9 -2.58 2.28 -32.92
CA ALA A 9 -3.29 2.96 -31.83
C ALA A 9 -2.77 4.38 -31.53
N LEU A 10 -1.57 4.73 -32.00
CA LEU A 10 -0.96 6.06 -31.90
C LEU A 10 -0.95 6.78 -33.27
N GLY A 11 -1.75 6.33 -34.24
CA GLY A 11 -1.80 6.97 -35.56
C GLY A 11 -0.51 6.81 -36.37
N MET A 12 0.22 5.69 -36.16
CA MET A 12 1.55 5.42 -36.73
C MET A 12 2.69 6.25 -36.12
N ASP A 13 2.43 7.00 -35.05
CA ASP A 13 3.50 7.63 -34.27
C ASP A 13 4.24 6.60 -33.40
N THR A 14 5.43 6.99 -32.99
CA THR A 14 6.28 6.27 -32.04
C THR A 14 5.89 6.60 -30.60
N PRO A 15 6.07 5.68 -29.64
CA PRO A 15 5.82 5.96 -28.22
C PRO A 15 6.60 7.16 -27.69
N ALA A 16 7.80 7.42 -28.22
CA ALA A 16 8.64 8.56 -27.83
C ALA A 16 8.01 9.93 -28.15
N GLN A 17 7.20 10.03 -29.22
CA GLN A 17 6.49 11.28 -29.58
C GLN A 17 5.37 11.62 -28.60
N HIS A 18 4.82 10.62 -27.91
CA HIS A 18 3.70 10.77 -26.97
C HIS A 18 4.17 10.79 -25.51
N TYR A 19 5.29 10.16 -25.21
CA TYR A 19 5.85 10.12 -23.86
C TYR A 19 6.31 11.52 -23.41
N ARG A 20 5.80 11.96 -22.27
CA ARG A 20 6.31 13.13 -21.54
C ARG A 20 6.82 12.65 -20.18
N PRO A 21 8.09 12.95 -19.82
CA PRO A 21 8.57 12.67 -18.48
C PRO A 21 7.64 13.29 -17.43
N SER A 22 7.39 12.55 -16.36
CA SER A 22 6.66 13.08 -15.21
C SER A 22 7.39 14.29 -14.64
N THR A 23 6.65 15.34 -14.29
CA THR A 23 7.20 16.51 -13.58
C THR A 23 7.61 16.16 -12.16
N ARG A 24 7.06 15.09 -11.58
CA ARG A 24 7.44 14.57 -10.27
C ARG A 24 8.69 13.69 -10.42
N PRO A 25 9.84 14.08 -9.86
CA PRO A 25 11.04 13.25 -9.91
C PRO A 25 10.82 11.96 -9.12
N MET A 26 11.34 10.85 -9.63
CA MET A 26 11.40 9.58 -8.90
C MET A 26 12.40 9.75 -7.75
N PRO A 27 12.01 9.49 -6.49
CA PRO A 27 12.95 9.55 -5.38
C PRO A 27 14.01 8.43 -5.50
N LYS A 28 15.24 8.72 -5.07
CA LYS A 28 16.36 7.75 -5.10
C LYS A 28 16.17 6.59 -4.10
N THR A 29 15.48 6.87 -3.01
CA THR A 29 15.15 5.93 -1.93
C THR A 29 13.67 6.04 -1.65
N ALA A 30 13.01 4.91 -1.38
CA ALA A 30 11.63 4.94 -0.91
C ALA A 30 11.57 5.75 0.40
N PRO A 31 10.53 6.59 0.60
CA PRO A 31 10.32 7.26 1.87
C PRO A 31 10.09 6.22 2.96
N GLU A 32 10.48 6.52 4.20
CA GLU A 32 10.12 5.67 5.33
C GLU A 32 8.60 5.75 5.60
N PRO A 33 7.98 4.67 6.10
CA PRO A 33 6.56 4.68 6.40
C PRO A 33 6.28 5.56 7.62
N ASP A 34 5.30 6.45 7.48
CA ASP A 34 4.81 7.29 8.57
C ASP A 34 3.70 6.55 9.33
N TYR A 35 4.06 6.06 10.52
CA TYR A 35 3.21 5.30 11.43
C TYR A 35 2.99 6.09 12.74
N PRO A 36 1.74 6.24 13.24
CA PRO A 36 1.44 6.79 14.55
C PRO A 36 2.28 6.13 15.64
N ALA A 37 2.64 6.90 16.65
CA ALA A 37 3.44 6.40 17.77
C ALA A 37 2.73 5.29 18.54
N GLU A 38 1.40 5.30 18.53
CA GLU A 38 0.52 4.33 19.18
C GLU A 38 0.38 3.03 18.36
N ALA A 39 0.78 3.04 17.08
CA ALA A 39 0.71 1.89 16.22
C ALA A 39 1.75 0.84 16.63
N ALA A 40 1.33 -0.42 16.71
CA ALA A 40 2.25 -1.52 16.88
C ALA A 40 2.91 -1.86 15.55
N VAL A 41 4.13 -1.38 15.33
CA VAL A 41 4.90 -1.66 14.11
C VAL A 41 5.53 -3.04 14.18
N ARG A 42 5.29 -3.87 13.16
CA ARG A 42 5.83 -5.23 13.04
C ARG A 42 6.43 -5.47 11.66
N GLY A 43 7.63 -6.02 11.63
CA GLY A 43 8.24 -6.50 10.38
C GLY A 43 7.61 -7.81 9.93
N VAL A 44 7.23 -7.88 8.65
CA VAL A 44 6.78 -9.11 8.00
C VAL A 44 7.98 -10.04 7.84
N ARG A 45 7.83 -11.27 8.31
CA ARG A 45 8.87 -12.30 8.22
C ARG A 45 8.99 -12.80 6.78
N GLN A 46 10.06 -13.55 6.51
CA GLN A 46 10.31 -14.15 5.20
C GLN A 46 9.20 -15.12 4.73
N ASN A 47 8.45 -15.72 5.66
CA ASN A 47 7.28 -16.55 5.34
C ASN A 47 6.00 -15.73 5.05
N GLY A 48 6.07 -14.40 5.04
CA GLY A 48 4.95 -13.51 4.78
C GLY A 48 4.03 -13.26 5.98
N ALA A 49 4.38 -13.70 7.19
CA ALA A 49 3.58 -13.54 8.39
C ALA A 49 4.16 -12.52 9.38
N VAL A 50 3.33 -12.03 10.28
CA VAL A 50 3.73 -11.22 11.44
C VAL A 50 3.35 -11.90 12.75
N LYS A 51 4.13 -11.68 13.80
CA LYS A 51 3.80 -12.15 15.15
C LYS A 51 2.91 -11.12 15.85
N TRP A 52 1.72 -11.54 16.25
CA TRP A 52 0.74 -10.73 16.97
C TRP A 52 0.13 -11.52 18.13
N ARG A 53 0.22 -10.98 19.35
CA ARG A 53 -0.33 -11.57 20.58
C ARG A 53 -0.03 -13.08 20.77
N GLY A 54 1.20 -13.49 20.44
CA GLY A 54 1.64 -14.89 20.57
C GLY A 54 1.37 -15.79 19.36
N THR A 55 0.56 -15.34 18.40
CA THR A 55 0.20 -16.10 17.19
C THR A 55 0.84 -15.49 15.94
N GLU A 56 1.01 -16.29 14.89
CA GLU A 56 1.41 -15.79 13.57
C GLU A 56 0.19 -15.52 12.69
N ILE A 57 0.15 -14.34 12.10
CA ILE A 57 -0.89 -13.92 11.16
C ILE A 57 -0.23 -13.77 9.79
N TYR A 58 -0.67 -14.56 8.82
CA TYR A 58 -0.20 -14.43 7.44
C TYR A 58 -0.74 -13.15 6.79
N VAL A 59 0.17 -12.38 6.18
CA VAL A 59 -0.11 -11.10 5.52
C VAL A 59 0.08 -11.26 4.01
N SER A 60 1.33 -11.40 3.56
CA SER A 60 1.72 -11.65 2.18
C SER A 60 3.22 -11.94 2.11
N ALA A 61 3.62 -12.94 1.34
CA ALA A 61 5.04 -13.19 1.05
C ALA A 61 5.73 -12.01 0.32
N THR A 62 4.99 -11.23 -0.46
CA THR A 62 5.53 -10.08 -1.21
C THR A 62 5.96 -8.92 -0.31
N LEU A 63 5.49 -8.89 0.95
CA LEU A 63 5.85 -7.86 1.92
C LEU A 63 6.97 -8.34 2.85
N ALA A 64 7.61 -9.48 2.59
CA ALA A 64 8.70 -9.98 3.42
C ALA A 64 9.80 -8.92 3.62
N GLY A 65 10.16 -8.64 4.88
CA GLY A 65 11.13 -7.61 5.26
C GLY A 65 10.53 -6.23 5.47
N GLU A 66 9.29 -5.98 5.01
CA GLU A 66 8.64 -4.68 5.16
C GLU A 66 8.01 -4.52 6.56
N PRO A 67 8.06 -3.31 7.14
CA PRO A 67 7.28 -2.99 8.32
C PRO A 67 5.80 -2.78 7.97
N ILE A 68 4.92 -3.22 8.84
CA ILE A 68 3.49 -2.91 8.81
C ILE A 68 3.05 -2.32 10.15
N ALA A 69 2.03 -1.46 10.11
CA ALA A 69 1.39 -0.93 11.30
C ALA A 69 0.14 -1.75 11.66
N ILE A 70 -0.02 -2.02 12.95
CA ILE A 70 -1.22 -2.61 13.53
C ILE A 70 -1.81 -1.59 14.51
N GLU A 71 -3.02 -1.11 14.23
CA GLU A 71 -3.65 0.01 14.93
C GLU A 71 -5.04 -0.38 15.45
N GLU A 72 -5.38 0.04 16.66
CA GLU A 72 -6.74 -0.10 17.18
C GLU A 72 -7.62 1.01 16.59
N THR A 73 -8.73 0.61 15.98
CA THR A 73 -9.74 1.54 15.47
C THR A 73 -10.73 1.93 16.55
N GLU A 74 -11.49 3.01 16.34
CA GLU A 74 -12.52 3.50 17.26
C GLU A 74 -13.57 2.43 17.62
N ASN A 75 -13.78 1.46 16.74
CA ASN A 75 -14.72 0.35 16.94
C ASN A 75 -14.10 -0.85 17.70
N GLY A 76 -12.91 -0.69 18.29
CA GLY A 76 -12.18 -1.75 19.00
C GLY A 76 -11.63 -2.85 18.09
N GLN A 77 -11.55 -2.64 16.78
CA GLN A 77 -10.99 -3.60 15.84
C GLN A 77 -9.53 -3.26 15.54
N TRP A 78 -8.70 -4.28 15.32
CA TRP A 78 -7.29 -4.10 14.94
C TRP A 78 -7.15 -4.04 13.42
N ALA A 79 -6.79 -2.89 12.88
CA ALA A 79 -6.49 -2.69 11.48
C ALA A 79 -4.99 -2.91 11.19
N MET A 80 -4.68 -3.55 10.07
CA MET A 80 -3.32 -3.66 9.54
C MET A 80 -3.14 -2.76 8.31
N ARG A 81 -2.00 -2.07 8.20
CA ARG A 81 -1.67 -1.28 7.02
C ARG A 81 -0.18 -1.31 6.66
N PHE A 82 0.08 -1.21 5.36
CA PHE A 82 1.41 -1.05 4.77
C PHE A 82 1.48 0.35 4.16
N TYR A 83 2.32 1.23 4.71
CA TYR A 83 2.29 2.66 4.38
C TYR A 83 0.86 3.24 4.46
N ALA A 84 0.41 3.96 3.43
CA ALA A 84 -0.94 4.48 3.28
C ALA A 84 -1.95 3.43 2.77
N HIS A 85 -1.53 2.16 2.59
CA HIS A 85 -2.35 1.12 2.00
C HIS A 85 -2.96 0.20 3.07
N PRO A 86 -4.28 0.21 3.26
CA PRO A 86 -4.94 -0.68 4.21
C PRO A 86 -4.85 -2.14 3.74
N LEU A 87 -4.38 -3.03 4.61
CA LEU A 87 -4.28 -4.46 4.32
C LEU A 87 -5.55 -5.22 4.75
N GLY A 88 -6.20 -4.77 5.82
CA GLY A 88 -7.42 -5.37 6.36
C GLY A 88 -7.48 -5.31 7.88
N PHE A 89 -8.29 -6.18 8.47
CA PHE A 89 -8.52 -6.26 9.93
C PHE A 89 -8.10 -7.61 10.47
N ILE A 90 -7.66 -7.66 11.73
CA ILE A 90 -7.39 -8.90 12.44
C ILE A 90 -8.70 -9.46 12.96
N ASP A 91 -9.03 -10.68 12.53
CA ASP A 91 -10.03 -11.50 13.20
C ASP A 91 -9.41 -12.10 14.47
N GLU A 92 -9.75 -11.54 15.63
CA GLU A 92 -9.24 -11.98 16.93
C GLU A 92 -9.66 -13.41 17.30
N LYS A 93 -10.74 -13.94 16.73
CA LYS A 93 -11.21 -15.31 17.05
C LYS A 93 -10.34 -16.36 16.37
N HIS A 94 -9.98 -16.11 15.11
CA HIS A 94 -9.22 -17.05 14.29
C HIS A 94 -7.75 -16.66 14.11
N MET A 95 -7.36 -15.48 14.59
CA MET A 95 -6.02 -14.88 14.41
C MET A 95 -5.61 -14.85 12.93
N LYS A 96 -6.49 -14.31 12.08
CA LYS A 96 -6.27 -14.19 10.64
C LYS A 96 -6.50 -12.76 10.17
N LEU A 97 -5.79 -12.37 9.12
CA LEU A 97 -6.07 -11.12 8.40
C LEU A 97 -7.31 -11.32 7.53
N VAL A 98 -8.36 -10.55 7.80
CA VAL A 98 -9.58 -10.46 7.00
C VAL A 98 -9.53 -9.21 6.16
N ARG A 99 -9.50 -9.41 4.84
CA ARG A 99 -9.59 -8.33 3.85
C ARG A 99 -11.05 -8.06 3.60
N ARG A 100 -11.58 -6.99 4.19
CA ARG A 100 -12.89 -6.50 3.79
C ARG A 100 -12.70 -5.84 2.43
N SER A 101 -13.50 -6.24 1.45
CA SER A 101 -13.55 -5.58 0.16
C SER A 101 -13.73 -4.09 0.41
N ALA A 102 -12.80 -3.27 -0.06
CA ALA A 102 -12.99 -1.83 -0.01
C ALA A 102 -14.23 -1.49 -0.84
N ALA A 103 -15.17 -0.72 -0.28
CA ALA A 103 -15.95 0.18 -1.13
C ALA A 103 -14.93 1.07 -1.88
N PRO A 104 -15.18 1.45 -3.14
CA PRO A 104 -14.20 2.17 -3.95
C PRO A 104 -13.67 3.37 -3.17
N THR A 105 -12.37 3.34 -2.89
CA THR A 105 -11.68 4.43 -2.20
C THR A 105 -11.79 5.65 -3.10
N GLY A 106 -12.65 6.60 -2.75
CA GLY A 106 -12.62 7.93 -3.36
C GLY A 106 -11.20 8.49 -3.25
N PRO A 107 -10.73 9.27 -4.24
CA PRO A 107 -9.35 9.72 -4.27
C PRO A 107 -8.99 10.44 -2.96
N LEU A 108 -7.92 9.99 -2.32
CA LEU A 108 -7.28 10.65 -1.18
C LEU A 108 -6.70 11.99 -1.69
N GLY A 109 -7.51 13.04 -1.59
CA GLY A 109 -7.12 14.36 -2.10
C GLY A 109 -8.25 15.38 -2.08
N ALA A 110 -8.88 15.61 -0.92
CA ALA A 110 -9.67 16.81 -0.69
C ALA A 110 -9.44 17.26 0.76
N ALA A 111 -8.26 17.83 1.00
CA ALA A 111 -8.06 18.66 2.18
C ALA A 111 -9.00 19.87 2.05
N ALA A 112 -9.82 20.06 3.08
CA ALA A 112 -10.66 21.22 3.26
C ALA A 112 -9.83 22.50 3.10
N THR A 113 -10.24 23.37 2.18
CA THR A 113 -9.95 24.80 2.27
C THR A 113 -11.29 25.49 2.43
N ALA A 114 -11.61 25.85 3.68
CA ALA A 114 -12.68 26.79 3.97
C ALA A 114 -12.10 28.21 3.82
N LEU A 115 -12.82 29.04 3.07
CA LEU A 115 -12.85 30.50 3.23
C LEU A 115 -14.30 30.91 3.39
#